data_AF-A0A450U690-F1
#
_entry.id   AF-A0A450U690-F1
#
_cell.length_a   1.000
_cell.length_b   1.000
_cell.length_c   1.000
_cell.angle_alpha   90.00
_cell.angle_beta   90.00
_cell.angle_gamma   90.00
#
_symmetry.space_group_name_H-M   'P 1'
#
loop_
_entity.id
_entity.type
_entity.pdbx_description
1 polymer ?
#
loop_
_entity_poly.entity_id
_entity_poly.type
_entity_poly.pdbx_seq_one_letter_code
_entity_poly.pdbx_strand_id
1 'polypeptide(L)'
;MTIFRLKAQIVFRDGSLLHIRQIILGEAVYEYAFHWQDAAGQLLCRWDNAPHWPETVTHPHHKHVMREQYETVTESRGGDLEVVFEEIIRSLPQLGKKAPLPDRR
;
A
#
# COMPACT_ATOMS: atom_id res chain seq x y z
N MET A 1 22.88 5.28 -16.54
CA MET A 1 22.00 4.85 -15.45
C MET A 1 20.56 4.95 -15.94
N THR A 2 19.86 3.84 -16.08
CA THR A 2 18.48 3.83 -16.57
C THR A 2 17.53 4.21 -15.43
N ILE A 3 16.49 4.98 -15.74
CA ILE A 3 15.46 5.38 -14.79
C ILE A 3 14.12 4.85 -15.30
N PHE A 4 13.47 4.03 -14.49
CA PHE A 4 12.09 3.60 -14.74
C PHE A 4 11.15 4.28 -13.75
N ARG A 5 9.99 4.72 -14.25
CA ARG A 5 8.94 5.30 -13.43
C ARG A 5 7.66 4.54 -13.69
N LEU A 6 7.10 3.93 -12.66
CA LEU A 6 5.81 3.28 -12.69
C LEU A 6 4.78 4.16 -11.99
N LYS A 7 3.68 4.45 -12.68
CA LYS A 7 2.45 5.01 -12.09
C LYS A 7 1.28 4.18 -12.58
N ALA A 8 0.59 3.52 -11.66
CA ALA A 8 -0.52 2.62 -11.99
C ALA A 8 -1.61 2.68 -10.92
N GLN A 9 -2.78 2.18 -11.29
CA GLN A 9 -3.91 1.97 -10.38
C GLN A 9 -4.45 0.56 -10.60
N ILE A 10 -4.76 -0.13 -9.51
CA ILE A 10 -5.39 -1.46 -9.53
C ILE A 10 -6.68 -1.37 -8.72
N VAL A 11 -7.81 -1.61 -9.39
CA VAL A 11 -9.11 -1.78 -8.74
C VAL A 11 -9.32 -3.27 -8.49
N PHE A 12 -9.52 -3.64 -7.22
CA PHE A 12 -9.80 -5.02 -6.84
C PHE A 12 -11.30 -5.33 -6.95
N ARG A 13 -11.65 -6.62 -6.91
CA ARG A 13 -13.04 -7.07 -7.07
C ARG A 13 -13.98 -6.60 -5.95
N ASP A 14 -13.45 -6.30 -4.77
CA ASP A 14 -14.19 -5.74 -3.63
C ASP A 14 -14.37 -4.21 -3.73
N GLY A 15 -13.86 -3.59 -4.81
CA GLY A 15 -13.91 -2.15 -5.03
C GLY A 15 -12.78 -1.37 -4.36
N SER A 16 -11.92 -2.02 -3.57
CA SER A 16 -10.72 -1.37 -3.03
C SER A 16 -9.75 -1.00 -4.16
N LEU A 17 -8.92 0.02 -3.92
CA LEU A 17 -8.07 0.64 -4.94
C LEU A 17 -6.63 0.76 -4.42
N LEU A 18 -5.67 0.22 -5.17
CA LEU A 18 -4.25 0.42 -4.94
C LEU A 18 -3.69 1.41 -5.97
N HIS A 19 -3.21 2.56 -5.49
CA HIS A 19 -2.38 3.47 -6.26
C HIS A 19 -0.91 3.10 -6.12
N ILE A 20 -0.21 3.02 -7.24
CA ILE A 20 1.20 2.64 -7.32
C ILE A 20 1.99 3.81 -7.88
N ARG A 21 3.00 4.26 -7.15
CA ARG A 21 4.08 5.12 -7.64
C ARG A 21 5.41 4.47 -7.27
N GLN A 22 6.29 4.25 -8.24
CA GLN A 22 7.62 3.69 -8.02
C GLN A 22 8.63 4.31 -8.98
N ILE A 23 9.84 4.56 -8.50
CA ILE A 23 11.00 4.97 -9.29
C ILE A 23 12.10 3.94 -9.05
N ILE A 24 12.62 3.37 -10.14
CA ILE A 24 13.71 2.41 -10.14
C ILE A 24 14.91 3.04 -10.84
N LEU A 25 16.08 3.02 -10.19
CA LEU A 25 17.34 3.50 -10.74
C LEU A 25 18.27 2.30 -10.95
N GLY A 26 18.57 1.97 -12.20
CA GLY A 26 19.22 0.70 -12.54
C GLY A 26 18.32 -0.47 -12.15
N GLU A 27 18.76 -1.27 -11.17
CA GLU A 27 18.01 -2.41 -10.63
C GLU A 27 17.45 -2.14 -9.22
N ALA A 28 17.73 -0.97 -8.63
CA ALA A 28 17.33 -0.65 -7.26
C ALA A 28 16.05 0.20 -7.22
N VAL A 29 15.13 -0.16 -6.33
CA VAL A 29 13.98 0.69 -6.00
C VAL A 29 14.49 1.91 -5.23
N TYR A 30 14.30 3.09 -5.83
CA TYR A 30 14.79 4.35 -5.28
C TYR A 30 13.74 5.07 -4.44
N GLU A 31 12.55 5.25 -5.00
CA GLU A 31 11.40 5.87 -4.32
C GLU A 31 10.14 5.06 -4.61
N TYR A 32 9.28 4.92 -3.61
CA TYR A 32 7.96 4.34 -3.83
C TYR A 32 6.90 4.90 -2.88
N ALA A 33 5.66 4.87 -3.34
CA ALA A 33 4.48 5.07 -2.53
C ALA A 33 3.36 4.17 -3.09
N PHE A 34 2.91 3.23 -2.28
CA PHE A 34 1.82 2.33 -2.58
C PHE A 34 0.68 2.64 -1.62
N HIS A 35 -0.42 3.19 -2.13
CA HIS A 35 -1.55 3.64 -1.32
C HIS A 35 -2.77 2.77 -1.61
N TRP A 36 -3.17 1.97 -0.62
CA TRP A 36 -4.33 1.11 -0.71
C TRP A 36 -5.46 1.67 0.14
N GLN A 37 -6.63 1.83 -0.48
CA GLN A 37 -7.83 2.40 0.12
C GLN A 37 -9.05 1.51 -0.15
N ASP A 38 -10.05 1.61 0.71
CA ASP A 38 -11.33 0.93 0.51
C ASP A 38 -12.15 1.58 -0.62
N ALA A 39 -13.32 1.01 -0.91
CA ALA A 39 -14.23 1.53 -1.95
C ALA A 39 -14.79 2.93 -1.63
N ALA A 40 -14.73 3.38 -0.37
CA ALA A 40 -15.13 4.72 0.06
C ALA A 40 -13.96 5.72 0.04
N GLY A 41 -12.75 5.27 -0.33
CA GLY A 41 -11.54 6.09 -0.35
C GLY A 41 -10.86 6.26 1.00
N GLN A 42 -11.23 5.48 2.02
CA GLN A 42 -10.55 5.48 3.30
C GLN A 42 -9.27 4.66 3.21
N LEU A 43 -8.17 5.21 3.74
CA LEU A 43 -6.89 4.53 3.80
C LEU A 43 -7.04 3.17 4.51
N LEU A 44 -6.60 2.09 3.87
CA LEU A 44 -6.42 0.78 4.50
C LEU A 44 -4.96 0.63 4.92
N CYS A 45 -4.05 0.85 3.98
CA CYS A 45 -2.61 0.86 4.24
C CYS A 45 -1.86 1.67 3.18
N ARG A 46 -0.77 2.34 3.58
CA ARG A 46 0.17 2.98 2.67
C ARG A 46 1.58 2.53 2.99
N TRP A 47 2.30 2.02 2.00
CA TRP A 47 3.73 1.71 2.09
C TRP A 47 4.52 2.79 1.37
N ASP A 48 5.51 3.39 2.02
CA ASP A 48 6.40 4.36 1.39
C ASP A 48 7.81 4.34 2.02
N ASN A 49 8.75 5.03 1.38
CA ASN A 49 10.13 5.16 1.86
C ASN A 49 10.56 6.63 2.01
N ALA A 50 9.62 7.55 2.23
CA ALA A 50 10.00 8.90 2.62
C ALA A 50 10.69 8.87 3.99
N PRO A 51 11.80 9.59 4.21
CA PRO A 51 12.64 9.44 5.39
C PRO A 51 12.07 10.15 6.64
N HIS A 52 10.76 10.00 6.89
CA HIS A 52 10.04 10.68 7.97
C HIS A 52 10.24 10.03 9.35
N TRP A 53 10.54 8.73 9.40
CA TRP A 53 10.56 7.92 10.64
C TRP A 53 11.94 7.27 10.87
N PRO A 54 12.95 8.06 11.28
CA PRO A 54 14.33 7.58 11.48
C PRO A 54 14.50 6.53 12.59
N GLU A 55 13.55 6.45 13.53
CA GLU A 55 13.58 5.53 14.66
C GLU A 55 13.11 4.10 14.34
N THR A 56 12.54 3.88 13.15
CA THR A 56 12.09 2.55 12.72
C THR A 56 13.28 1.67 12.34
N VAL A 57 13.26 0.38 12.70
CA VAL A 57 14.36 -0.56 12.36
C VAL A 57 14.53 -0.72 10.85
N THR A 58 13.46 -0.49 10.10
CA THR A 58 13.42 -0.62 8.64
C THR A 58 13.61 0.71 7.90
N HIS A 59 14.02 1.78 8.59
CA HIS A 59 14.23 3.09 7.97
C HIS A 59 15.03 3.01 6.64
N PRO A 60 14.57 3.67 5.57
CA PRO A 60 13.43 4.60 5.49
C PRO A 60 12.07 3.93 5.25
N HIS A 61 12.04 2.60 5.13
CA HIS A 61 10.85 1.85 4.79
C HIS A 61 9.88 1.78 5.96
N HIS A 62 8.66 2.25 5.72
CA HIS A 62 7.59 2.16 6.71
C HIS A 62 6.24 1.98 6.02
N LYS A 63 5.23 1.63 6.81
CA LYS A 63 3.86 1.64 6.35
C LYS A 63 2.93 2.27 7.38
N HIS A 64 1.97 3.01 6.86
CA HIS A 64 0.85 3.57 7.59
C HIS A 64 -0.30 2.57 7.51
N VAL A 65 -0.86 2.19 8.65
CA VAL A 65 -1.96 1.21 8.72
C VAL A 65 -3.12 1.86 9.46
N MET A 66 -4.29 1.87 8.83
CA MET A 66 -5.51 2.31 9.50
C MET A 66 -6.03 1.17 10.37
N ARG A 67 -6.12 1.40 11.67
CA ARG A 67 -6.74 0.48 12.63
C ARG A 67 -7.87 1.21 13.32
N GLU A 68 -9.08 0.70 13.14
CA GLU A 68 -10.32 1.30 13.64
C GLU A 68 -10.51 2.73 13.12
N GLN A 69 -10.01 3.73 13.84
CA GLN A 69 -10.12 5.16 13.52
C GLN A 69 -8.79 5.90 13.61
N TYR A 70 -7.67 5.19 13.82
CA TYR A 70 -6.36 5.78 14.00
C TYR A 70 -5.34 5.20 13.01
N GLU A 71 -4.53 6.09 12.43
CA GLU A 71 -3.38 5.74 11.60
C GLU A 71 -2.20 5.42 12.51
N THR A 72 -1.56 4.27 12.28
CA THR A 72 -0.33 3.86 12.98
C THR A 72 0.78 3.66 11.98
N VAL A 73 1.99 4.07 12.34
CA VAL A 73 3.19 3.83 11.52
C VAL A 73 3.93 2.62 12.07
N THR A 74 4.25 1.70 11.17
CA THR A 74 4.91 0.44 11.49
C THR A 74 6.00 0.14 10.47
N GLU A 75 6.90 -0.76 10.85
CA GLU A 75 7.97 -1.24 10.00
C GLU A 75 7.44 -1.92 8.73
N SER A 76 8.22 -1.82 7.65
CA SER A 76 7.87 -2.43 6.37
C SER A 76 9.08 -3.07 5.71
N ARG A 77 8.84 -4.18 5.01
CA ARG A 77 9.84 -4.79 4.13
C ARG A 77 10.06 -3.99 2.83
N GLY A 78 9.12 -3.09 2.50
CA GLY A 78 9.25 -2.01 1.50
C GLY A 78 9.46 -2.45 0.05
N GLY A 79 9.23 -1.50 -0.87
CA GLY A 79 9.79 -1.44 -2.24
C GLY A 79 9.34 -2.49 -3.26
N ASP A 80 8.95 -3.66 -2.81
CA ASP A 80 8.58 -4.80 -3.64
C ASP A 80 7.06 -4.94 -3.72
N LEU A 81 6.52 -4.84 -4.93
CA LEU A 81 5.08 -4.99 -5.18
C LEU A 81 4.59 -6.40 -4.85
N GLU A 82 5.41 -7.43 -4.98
CA GLU A 82 5.03 -8.81 -4.64
C GLU A 82 4.73 -8.92 -3.14
N VAL A 83 5.61 -8.36 -2.29
CA VAL A 83 5.40 -8.31 -0.84
C VAL A 83 4.13 -7.53 -0.49
N VAL A 84 3.88 -6.41 -1.16
CA VAL A 84 2.66 -5.61 -0.96
C VAL A 84 1.41 -6.41 -1.33
N PHE A 85 1.44 -7.14 -2.44
CA PHE A 85 0.32 -8.00 -2.83
C PHE A 85 0.10 -9.15 -1.83
N GLU A 86 1.15 -9.77 -1.31
CA GLU A 86 1.02 -10.77 -0.25
C GLU A 86 0.34 -10.19 1.00
N GLU A 87 0.73 -8.98 1.42
CA GLU A 87 0.13 -8.31 2.57
C GLU A 87 -1.36 -7.98 2.33
N ILE A 88 -1.71 -7.50 1.12
CA ILE A 88 -3.10 -7.27 0.73
C ILE A 88 -3.88 -8.58 0.79
N ILE A 89 -3.39 -9.66 0.18
CA ILE A 89 -4.04 -10.98 0.19
C ILE A 89 -4.28 -11.48 1.62
N ARG A 90 -3.33 -11.28 2.54
CA ARG A 90 -3.48 -11.69 3.95
C ARG A 90 -4.50 -10.86 4.74
N SER A 91 -4.79 -9.64 4.29
CA SER A 91 -5.76 -8.74 4.94
C SER A 91 -7.19 -8.88 4.41
N LEU A 92 -7.39 -9.30 3.16
CA LEU A 92 -8.71 -9.47 2.54
C LEU A 92 -9.66 -10.46 3.26
N PRO A 93 -9.23 -11.64 3.75
CA PRO A 93 -10.10 -12.54 4.52
C PRO A 93 -10.68 -11.91 5.79
N GLN A 94 -10.05 -10.84 6.28
CA GLN A 94 -10.44 -10.11 7.49
C GLN A 94 -11.41 -8.96 7.18
N LEU A 95 -11.39 -8.43 5.95
CA LEU A 95 -12.26 -7.34 5.48
C LEU A 95 -13.62 -7.84 4.97
N GLY A 96 -13.70 -9.07 4.45
CA GLY A 96 -14.94 -9.69 3.92
C GLY A 96 -16.06 -9.96 4.94
N LYS A 97 -15.91 -9.56 6.21
CA LYS A 97 -16.97 -9.64 7.23
C LYS A 97 -17.83 -8.37 7.34
N LYS A 98 -17.50 -7.29 6.62
CA LYS A 98 -18.24 -6.02 6.67
C LYS A 98 -18.39 -5.39 5.28
N ALA A 99 -19.32 -5.89 4.48
CA ALA A 99 -20.21 -5.08 3.63
C ALA A 99 -21.00 -5.98 2.67
N PRO A 100 -22.32 -5.81 2.53
CA PRO A 100 -23.05 -6.32 1.37
C PRO A 100 -22.55 -5.57 0.12
N LEU A 101 -22.42 -6.28 -1.01
CA LEU A 101 -22.20 -5.61 -2.29
C LEU A 101 -23.34 -4.61 -2.55
N PRO A 102 -23.05 -3.39 -3.03
CA PRO A 102 -24.11 -2.51 -3.50
C PRO A 102 -24.82 -3.16 -4.69
N ASP A 103 -26.14 -3.12 -4.62
CA ASP A 103 -27.07 -3.62 -5.63
C ASP A 103 -26.75 -2.98 -6.99
N ARG A 104 -26.39 -3.80 -7.97
CA ARG A 104 -26.18 -3.37 -9.36
C ARG A 104 -27.56 -3.24 -10.01
N ARG A 105 -28.16 -2.05 -9.90
CA ARG A 105 -29.20 -1.63 -10.84
C ARG A 105 -28.61 -1.26 -12.19
#